data_AF-A0A7L4Q111-F1
#
_entry.id   AF-A0A7L4Q111-F1
#
_cell.length_a   1.000
_cell.length_b   1.000
_cell.length_c   1.000
_cell.angle_alpha   90.00
_cell.angle_beta   90.00
_cell.angle_gamma   90.00
#
_symmetry.space_group_name_H-M   'P 1'
#
loop_
_entity.id
_entity.type
_entity.pdbx_description
1 polymer ?
#
loop_
_entity_poly.entity_id
_entity_poly.type
_entity_poly.pdbx_seq_one_letter_code
_entity_poly.pdbx_strand_id
1 'polypeptide(L)'
;LAHEAEILHHTGLGDVAACQGGGRDYRTGAGTGAEIIRYFDITDPVYAVNFGPLPSPGILGSPEALGRIAAAYPGERPDTPAMFFRLSRLFAEASGLLTPSVNEVLAECDREDVAASMTMLGNGVFAFGKQAPGILSAYGEVFELHMAASGVRITGVQQ
;
A
#
# COMPACT_ATOMS: atom_id res chain seq x y z
N LEU A 1 20.65 -1.80 9.59
CA LEU A 1 20.39 -3.26 9.74
C LEU A 1 19.16 -3.73 8.98
N ALA A 2 17.91 -3.51 9.45
CA ALA A 2 16.72 -4.05 8.75
C ALA A 2 16.58 -3.54 7.30
N HIS A 3 16.70 -2.22 7.08
CA HIS A 3 16.64 -1.64 5.73
C HIS A 3 17.79 -2.12 4.82
N GLU A 4 19.00 -2.27 5.37
CA GLU A 4 20.14 -2.79 4.62
C GLU A 4 19.90 -4.24 4.19
N ALA A 5 19.27 -5.05 5.06
CA ALA A 5 18.87 -6.40 4.71
C ALA A 5 17.83 -6.42 3.59
N GLU A 6 16.85 -5.50 3.58
CA GLU A 6 15.86 -5.42 2.49
C GLU A 6 16.49 -5.04 1.15
N ILE A 7 17.44 -4.10 1.15
CA ILE A 7 18.18 -3.73 -0.06
C ILE A 7 19.02 -4.91 -0.56
N LEU A 8 19.78 -5.57 0.31
CA LEU A 8 20.65 -6.69 -0.04
C LEU A 8 19.89 -7.88 -0.61
N HIS A 9 18.66 -8.12 -0.14
CA HIS A 9 17.83 -9.25 -0.58
C HIS A 9 16.74 -8.86 -1.59
N HIS A 10 16.69 -7.59 -2.01
CA HIS A 10 15.69 -7.05 -2.95
C HIS A 10 14.23 -7.29 -2.51
N THR A 11 13.96 -7.24 -1.20
CA THR A 11 12.64 -7.56 -0.64
C THR A 11 11.78 -6.35 -0.32
N GLY A 12 12.37 -5.15 -0.24
CA GLY A 12 11.64 -3.93 0.12
C GLY A 12 12.50 -2.68 -0.03
N LEU A 13 11.85 -1.55 -0.32
CA LEU A 13 12.49 -0.23 -0.39
C LEU A 13 11.84 0.80 0.55
N GLY A 14 10.77 0.42 1.24
CA GLY A 14 9.95 1.35 2.03
C GLY A 14 9.34 0.77 3.30
N ASP A 15 9.27 -0.55 3.44
CA ASP A 15 8.49 -1.18 4.51
C ASP A 15 9.11 -0.91 5.88
N VAL A 16 10.45 -1.03 6.01
CA VAL A 16 11.15 -0.67 7.25
C VAL A 16 10.92 0.80 7.63
N ALA A 17 10.86 1.71 6.65
CA ALA A 17 10.64 3.13 6.91
C ALA A 17 9.19 3.39 7.36
N ALA A 18 8.21 2.75 6.73
CA ALA A 18 6.80 2.86 7.11
C ALA A 18 6.56 2.38 8.55
N CYS A 19 7.11 1.21 8.91
CA CYS A 19 6.94 0.55 10.21
C CYS A 19 7.53 1.32 11.43
N GLN A 20 8.36 2.34 11.21
CA GLN A 20 9.04 3.05 12.29
C GLN A 20 8.16 4.02 13.10
N GLY A 21 7.02 4.48 12.57
CA GLY A 21 6.24 5.53 13.23
C GLY A 21 4.72 5.36 13.24
N GLY A 22 4.17 4.38 12.52
CA GLY A 22 2.72 4.24 12.37
C GLY A 22 2.11 5.36 11.50
N GLY A 23 0.78 5.42 11.50
CA GLY A 23 -0.01 6.31 10.65
C GLY A 23 0.15 6.00 9.15
N ARG A 24 -0.36 6.88 8.31
CA ARG A 24 0.01 6.91 6.88
C ARG A 24 1.25 7.76 6.71
N ASP A 25 2.23 7.24 5.98
CA ASP A 25 3.48 7.92 5.70
C ASP A 25 3.56 8.46 4.27
N TYR A 26 4.22 9.60 4.13
CA TYR A 26 4.63 10.18 2.86
C TYR A 26 6.14 10.44 2.91
N ARG A 27 6.88 9.70 2.08
CA ARG A 27 8.34 9.79 2.00
C ARG A 27 8.71 10.87 0.97
N THR A 28 9.47 11.87 1.39
CA THR A 28 9.84 13.00 0.52
C THR A 28 11.04 12.71 -0.37
N GLY A 29 11.72 11.58 -0.17
CA GLY A 29 12.89 11.17 -0.93
C GLY A 29 13.25 9.70 -0.74
N ALA A 30 14.28 9.25 -1.45
CA ALA A 30 14.78 7.89 -1.38
C ALA A 30 15.74 7.66 -0.19
N GLY A 31 15.85 6.40 0.23
CA GLY A 31 16.74 5.98 1.32
C GLY A 31 16.20 6.25 2.72
N THR A 32 16.99 5.90 3.74
CA THR A 32 16.62 6.00 5.16
C THR A 32 16.73 7.39 5.77
N GLY A 33 17.43 8.30 5.11
CA GLY A 33 17.64 9.67 5.59
C GLY A 33 16.62 10.68 5.10
N ALA A 34 15.71 10.28 4.20
CA ALA A 34 14.67 11.16 3.70
C ALA A 34 13.65 11.49 4.80
N GLU A 35 13.11 12.70 4.77
CA GLU A 35 12.03 13.08 5.66
C GLU A 35 10.78 12.21 5.39
N ILE A 36 10.15 11.77 6.47
CA ILE A 36 8.91 11.02 6.43
C ILE A 36 7.84 11.83 7.15
N ILE A 37 6.87 12.31 6.40
CA ILE A 37 5.71 13.01 6.93
C ILE A 37 4.67 11.96 7.31
N ARG A 38 4.08 12.08 8.51
CA ARG A 38 3.10 11.12 9.01
C ARG A 38 1.78 11.79 9.36
N TYR A 39 0.70 11.07 9.03
CA TYR A 39 -0.68 11.49 9.30
C TYR A 39 -1.36 10.42 10.16
N PHE A 40 -2.03 10.86 11.22
CA PHE A 40 -2.81 10.02 12.14
C PHE A 40 -4.29 10.43 12.08
N ASP A 41 -4.83 10.45 10.87
CA ASP A 41 -6.13 11.03 10.51
C ASP A 41 -7.12 10.02 9.91
N ILE A 42 -6.73 8.74 9.85
CA ILE A 42 -7.62 7.63 9.53
C ILE A 42 -8.04 6.95 10.82
N THR A 43 -9.32 7.09 11.17
CA THR A 43 -9.92 6.52 12.39
C THR A 43 -10.84 5.34 12.11
N ASP A 44 -11.37 5.23 10.89
CA ASP A 44 -12.17 4.09 10.45
C ASP A 44 -11.27 2.96 9.91
N PRO A 45 -11.74 1.69 9.99
CA PRO A 45 -10.98 0.56 9.49
C PRO A 45 -10.77 0.62 7.97
N VAL A 46 -9.65 0.02 7.55
CA VAL A 46 -9.36 -0.36 6.17
C VAL A 46 -9.55 -1.86 6.06
N TYR A 47 -10.14 -2.32 4.97
CA TYR A 47 -10.35 -3.74 4.72
C TYR A 47 -9.52 -4.18 3.52
N ALA A 48 -9.01 -5.41 3.53
CA ALA A 48 -8.23 -5.93 2.43
C ALA A 48 -8.64 -7.35 2.03
N VAL A 49 -8.45 -7.66 0.76
CA VAL A 49 -8.53 -9.02 0.21
C VAL A 49 -7.26 -9.30 -0.58
N ASN A 50 -6.76 -10.53 -0.52
CA ASN A 50 -5.53 -10.96 -1.16
C ASN A 50 -5.77 -12.20 -2.04
N PHE A 51 -5.27 -12.16 -3.26
CA PHE A 51 -5.37 -13.21 -4.29
C PHE A 51 -4.03 -13.96 -4.47
N GLY A 52 -3.12 -13.83 -3.50
CA GLY A 52 -1.82 -14.50 -3.51
C GLY A 52 -0.67 -13.60 -3.99
N PRO A 53 0.53 -14.17 -4.20
CA PRO A 53 1.68 -13.40 -4.65
C PRO A 53 1.51 -12.95 -6.10
N LEU A 54 1.89 -11.71 -6.38
CA LEU A 54 2.28 -11.34 -7.74
C LEU A 54 3.64 -11.98 -8.05
N PRO A 55 3.93 -12.35 -9.30
CA PRO A 55 5.29 -12.70 -9.73
C PRO A 55 6.18 -11.43 -9.75
N SER A 56 6.50 -10.92 -8.57
CA SER A 56 7.26 -9.70 -8.30
C SER A 56 8.73 -9.74 -8.79
N PRO A 57 9.44 -10.89 -8.85
CA PRO A 57 10.81 -10.93 -9.39
C PRO A 57 10.88 -10.53 -10.88
N GLY A 58 9.86 -10.86 -11.67
CA GLY A 58 9.79 -10.48 -13.09
C GLY A 58 9.48 -9.00 -13.32
N ILE A 59 8.77 -8.38 -12.39
CA ILE A 59 8.38 -6.96 -12.45
C ILE A 59 9.55 -6.07 -12.02
N LEU A 60 10.21 -6.40 -10.91
CA LEU A 60 11.35 -5.62 -10.38
C LEU A 60 12.64 -5.84 -11.17
N GLY A 61 12.75 -6.93 -11.92
CA GLY A 61 13.91 -7.22 -12.78
C GLY A 61 13.88 -6.56 -14.16
N SER A 62 12.77 -5.92 -14.54
CA SER A 62 12.61 -5.28 -15.86
C SER A 62 12.78 -3.75 -15.76
N PRO A 63 13.82 -3.16 -16.37
CA PRO A 63 14.00 -1.70 -16.40
C PRO A 63 12.80 -0.96 -17.01
N GLU A 64 12.14 -1.58 -17.99
CA GLU A 64 10.96 -1.02 -18.64
C GLU A 64 9.76 -0.99 -17.68
N ALA A 65 9.52 -2.09 -16.96
CA ALA A 65 8.45 -2.15 -15.96
C ALA A 65 8.70 -1.15 -14.82
N LEU A 66 9.95 -1.07 -14.33
CA LEU A 66 10.35 -0.05 -13.35
C LEU A 66 10.15 1.37 -13.87
N GLY A 67 10.46 1.62 -15.14
CA GLY A 67 10.23 2.92 -15.79
C GLY A 67 8.76 3.30 -15.82
N ARG A 68 7.85 2.36 -16.12
CA ARG A 68 6.40 2.60 -16.05
C ARG A 68 5.92 2.87 -14.63
N ILE A 69 6.37 2.08 -13.66
CA ILE A 69 6.02 2.26 -12.25
C ILE A 69 6.48 3.64 -11.75
N ALA A 70 7.70 4.07 -12.11
CA ALA A 70 8.20 5.39 -11.76
C ALA A 70 7.40 6.52 -12.43
N ALA A 71 7.04 6.36 -13.70
CA ALA A 71 6.24 7.32 -14.45
C ALA A 71 4.77 7.40 -13.98
N ALA A 72 4.27 6.37 -13.30
CA ALA A 72 2.93 6.34 -12.73
C ALA A 72 2.78 7.20 -11.46
N TYR A 73 3.88 7.74 -10.91
CA TYR A 73 3.83 8.61 -9.75
C TYR A 73 3.02 9.89 -10.07
N PRO A 74 1.92 10.16 -9.35
CA PRO A 74 1.01 11.26 -9.72
C PRO A 74 1.58 12.65 -9.43
N GLY A 75 2.76 12.77 -8.80
CA GLY A 75 3.41 14.07 -8.57
C GLY A 75 2.76 14.94 -7.48
N GLU A 76 1.74 14.42 -6.80
CA GLU A 76 0.97 15.12 -5.79
C GLU A 76 1.20 14.54 -4.39
N ARG A 77 1.18 15.40 -3.37
CA ARG A 77 1.26 14.99 -1.96
C ARG A 77 -0.14 14.57 -1.45
N PRO A 78 -0.29 13.39 -0.82
CA PRO A 78 -1.58 12.91 -0.30
C PRO A 78 -1.89 13.52 1.10
N ASP A 79 -2.23 14.81 1.15
CA ASP A 79 -2.44 15.55 2.39
C ASP A 79 -3.72 15.17 3.18
N THR A 80 -4.63 14.41 2.56
CA THR A 80 -5.85 13.91 3.21
C THR A 80 -6.05 12.43 2.92
N PRO A 81 -6.86 11.70 3.72
CA PRO A 81 -7.20 10.31 3.41
C PRO A 81 -7.84 10.15 2.02
N ALA A 82 -8.79 11.03 1.67
CA ALA A 82 -9.43 11.01 0.35
C ALA A 82 -8.41 11.17 -0.79
N MET A 83 -7.45 12.09 -0.64
CA MET A 83 -6.35 12.23 -1.61
C MET A 83 -5.46 10.99 -1.64
N PHE A 84 -5.15 10.38 -0.50
CA PHE A 84 -4.39 9.15 -0.45
C PHE A 84 -5.03 8.04 -1.28
N PHE A 85 -6.31 7.72 -1.05
CA PHE A 85 -7.00 6.69 -1.83
C PHE A 85 -7.08 7.03 -3.32
N ARG A 86 -7.40 8.29 -3.67
CA ARG A 86 -7.44 8.75 -5.06
C ARG A 86 -6.08 8.59 -5.75
N LEU A 87 -5.01 9.06 -5.12
CA LEU A 87 -3.66 9.03 -5.69
C LEU A 87 -3.11 7.61 -5.75
N SER A 88 -3.39 6.76 -4.76
CA SER A 88 -3.09 5.32 -4.82
C SER A 88 -3.80 4.64 -5.98
N ARG A 89 -5.08 4.97 -6.21
CA ARG A 89 -5.85 4.41 -7.32
C ARG A 89 -5.27 4.81 -8.69
N LEU A 90 -5.00 6.09 -8.88
CA LEU A 90 -4.36 6.61 -10.10
C LEU A 90 -3.00 5.95 -10.36
N PHE A 91 -2.20 5.77 -9.31
CA PHE A 91 -0.92 5.08 -9.40
C PHE A 91 -1.10 3.62 -9.85
N ALA A 92 -2.04 2.90 -9.22
CA ALA A 92 -2.29 1.49 -9.54
C ALA A 92 -2.68 1.32 -11.01
N GLU A 93 -3.61 2.13 -11.51
CA GLU A 93 -4.05 2.14 -12.92
C GLU A 93 -2.92 2.47 -13.90
N ALA A 94 -2.12 3.51 -13.60
CA ALA A 94 -1.04 3.96 -14.48
C ALA A 94 0.20 3.04 -14.45
N SER A 95 0.39 2.29 -13.37
CA SER A 95 1.60 1.45 -13.18
C SER A 95 1.66 0.23 -14.10
N GLY A 96 0.53 -0.19 -14.66
CA GLY A 96 0.41 -1.44 -15.44
C GLY A 96 0.49 -2.71 -14.58
N LEU A 97 0.27 -2.60 -13.27
CA LEU A 97 0.32 -3.72 -12.32
C LEU A 97 -1.03 -4.36 -12.02
N LEU A 98 -2.14 -3.74 -12.45
CA LEU A 98 -3.48 -4.26 -12.20
C LEU A 98 -3.67 -5.63 -12.85
N THR A 99 -4.03 -6.61 -12.03
CA THR A 99 -4.50 -7.92 -12.52
C THR A 99 -5.99 -7.86 -12.85
N PRO A 100 -6.52 -8.81 -13.64
CA PRO A 100 -7.96 -8.89 -13.90
C PRO A 100 -8.80 -8.93 -12.61
N SER A 101 -8.37 -9.72 -11.62
CA SER A 101 -9.07 -9.84 -10.33
C SER A 101 -9.08 -8.53 -9.54
N VAL A 102 -7.94 -7.83 -9.49
CA VAL A 102 -7.86 -6.52 -8.84
C VAL A 102 -8.78 -5.51 -9.56
N ASN A 103 -8.73 -5.46 -10.89
CA ASN A 103 -9.54 -4.54 -11.68
C ASN A 103 -11.05 -4.76 -11.47
N GLU A 104 -11.49 -6.02 -11.38
CA GLU A 104 -12.89 -6.36 -11.12
C GLU A 104 -13.38 -5.86 -9.76
N VAL A 105 -12.61 -6.11 -8.69
CA VAL A 105 -12.95 -5.67 -7.33
C VAL A 105 -12.97 -4.15 -7.26
N LEU A 106 -11.99 -3.50 -7.88
CA LEU A 106 -11.90 -2.05 -7.95
C LEU A 106 -13.13 -1.42 -8.66
N ALA A 107 -13.61 -2.04 -9.73
CA ALA A 107 -14.82 -1.60 -10.43
C ALA A 107 -16.12 -1.83 -9.63
N GLU A 108 -16.17 -2.84 -8.76
CA GLU A 108 -17.28 -3.03 -7.82
C GLU A 108 -17.25 -1.97 -6.71
N CYS A 109 -16.07 -1.69 -6.15
CA CYS A 109 -15.90 -0.58 -5.19
C CYS A 109 -16.33 0.76 -5.79
N ASP A 110 -15.98 1.05 -7.05
CA ASP A 110 -16.39 2.28 -7.73
C ASP A 110 -17.92 2.39 -7.91
N ARG A 111 -18.61 1.28 -8.14
CA ARG A 111 -20.09 1.25 -8.27
C ARG A 111 -20.80 1.56 -6.97
N GLU A 112 -20.21 1.18 -5.85
CA GLU A 112 -20.75 1.37 -4.51
C GLU A 112 -20.16 2.62 -3.79
N ASP A 113 -19.42 3.47 -4.53
CA ASP A 113 -18.76 4.68 -4.00
C ASP A 113 -17.81 4.39 -2.81
N VAL A 114 -17.11 3.26 -2.85
CA VAL A 114 -16.13 2.84 -1.84
C VAL A 114 -14.72 3.14 -2.33
N ALA A 115 -13.99 3.98 -1.58
CA ALA A 115 -12.61 4.31 -1.89
C ALA A 115 -11.69 3.09 -1.74
N ALA A 116 -11.07 2.65 -2.84
CA ALA A 116 -10.24 1.45 -2.87
C ALA A 116 -9.04 1.58 -3.83
N SER A 117 -7.99 0.82 -3.57
CA SER A 117 -6.81 0.71 -4.44
C SER A 117 -6.12 -0.65 -4.29
N MET A 118 -5.23 -0.96 -5.22
CA MET A 118 -4.40 -2.15 -5.18
C MET A 118 -3.39 -2.11 -4.02
N THR A 119 -3.15 -3.24 -3.35
CA THR A 119 -2.00 -3.40 -2.45
C THR A 119 -0.73 -3.49 -3.28
N MET A 120 0.17 -2.52 -3.15
CA MET A 120 1.30 -2.40 -4.07
C MET A 120 2.27 -3.58 -3.97
N LEU A 121 2.63 -4.14 -5.13
CA LEU A 121 3.39 -5.40 -5.31
C LEU A 121 2.72 -6.66 -4.71
N GLY A 122 1.46 -6.57 -4.25
CA GLY A 122 0.60 -7.70 -3.90
C GLY A 122 -0.54 -7.88 -4.91
N ASN A 123 -1.04 -9.12 -5.09
CA ASN A 123 -2.24 -9.35 -5.89
C ASN A 123 -3.47 -9.10 -4.99
N GLY A 124 -3.74 -7.88 -4.60
CA GLY A 124 -4.82 -7.60 -3.64
C GLY A 124 -5.38 -6.19 -3.73
N VAL A 125 -6.46 -5.97 -2.99
CA VAL A 125 -7.16 -4.68 -2.89
C VAL A 125 -7.29 -4.31 -1.43
N PHE A 126 -7.09 -3.03 -1.12
CA PHE A 126 -7.51 -2.45 0.14
C PHE A 126 -8.59 -1.37 -0.11
N ALA A 127 -9.57 -1.29 0.78
CA ALA A 127 -10.73 -0.42 0.66
C ALA A 127 -11.09 0.20 2.01
N PHE A 128 -11.60 1.43 1.98
CA PHE A 128 -11.85 2.23 3.18
C PHE A 128 -13.32 2.22 3.60
N GLY A 129 -13.54 2.17 4.91
CA GLY A 129 -14.85 2.39 5.50
C GLY A 129 -15.70 1.13 5.61
N LYS A 130 -16.77 1.25 6.39
CA LYS A 130 -17.57 0.11 6.88
C LYS A 130 -18.37 -0.63 5.81
N GLN A 131 -18.47 -0.08 4.60
CA GLN A 131 -19.17 -0.70 3.47
C GLN A 131 -18.26 -1.69 2.72
N ALA A 132 -16.95 -1.51 2.79
CA ALA A 132 -15.98 -2.33 2.07
C ALA A 132 -16.09 -3.86 2.31
N PRO A 133 -16.34 -4.36 3.54
CA PRO A 133 -16.42 -5.80 3.77
C PRO A 133 -17.51 -6.50 2.95
N GLY A 134 -18.65 -5.85 2.77
CA GLY A 134 -19.77 -6.40 2.00
C GLY A 134 -19.39 -6.66 0.55
N ILE A 135 -18.54 -5.80 -0.02
CA ILE A 135 -18.01 -5.92 -1.38
C ILE A 135 -16.90 -6.97 -1.42
N LEU A 136 -15.87 -6.82 -0.58
CA LEU A 136 -14.66 -7.63 -0.62
C LEU A 136 -14.93 -9.12 -0.31
N SER A 137 -15.93 -9.43 0.51
CA SER A 137 -16.28 -10.80 0.89
C SER A 137 -16.70 -11.70 -0.28
N ALA A 138 -17.12 -11.12 -1.41
CA ALA A 138 -17.41 -11.87 -2.62
C ALA A 138 -16.15 -12.42 -3.31
N TYR A 139 -14.98 -11.88 -2.97
CA TYR A 139 -13.70 -12.14 -3.66
C TYR A 139 -12.70 -12.95 -2.82
N GLY A 140 -12.91 -13.10 -1.51
CA GLY A 140 -12.05 -13.90 -0.65
C GLY A 140 -12.17 -13.58 0.83
N GLU A 141 -11.17 -14.03 1.60
CA GLU A 141 -11.04 -13.70 3.03
C GLU A 141 -10.79 -12.19 3.18
N VAL A 142 -11.60 -11.55 4.02
CA VAL A 142 -11.51 -10.12 4.30
C VAL A 142 -10.74 -9.89 5.59
N PHE A 143 -9.66 -9.12 5.49
CA PHE A 143 -8.87 -8.69 6.64
C PHE A 143 -9.32 -7.30 7.07
N GLU A 144 -9.75 -7.15 8.32
CA GLU A 144 -9.95 -5.83 8.94
C GLU A 144 -8.63 -5.30 9.50
N LEU A 145 -8.26 -4.09 9.10
CA LEU A 145 -7.00 -3.45 9.42
C LEU A 145 -7.24 -2.08 10.07
N HIS A 146 -6.47 -1.81 11.12
CA HIS A 146 -6.49 -0.53 11.83
C HIS A 146 -5.13 0.16 11.68
N MET A 147 -5.13 1.47 11.47
CA MET A 147 -3.88 2.22 11.35
C MET A 147 -3.14 2.21 12.69
N ALA A 148 -1.87 1.82 12.66
CA ALA A 148 -1.04 1.79 13.85
C ALA A 148 -0.82 3.21 14.39
N ALA A 149 -1.10 3.43 15.68
CA ALA A 149 -0.89 4.73 16.33
C ALA A 149 0.59 5.03 16.65
N SER A 150 1.47 4.03 16.55
CA SER A 150 2.90 4.18 16.78
C SER A 150 3.68 3.13 16.00
N GLY A 151 4.98 3.38 15.82
CA GLY A 151 5.89 2.38 15.25
C GLY A 151 6.27 1.26 16.21
N VAL A 152 7.23 0.45 15.76
CA VAL A 152 7.79 -0.68 16.51
C VAL A 152 8.33 -0.26 17.88
N ARG A 153 8.12 -1.11 18.89
CA ARG A 153 8.66 -0.94 20.26
C ARG A 153 9.39 -2.20 20.68
N ILE A 154 10.57 -2.04 21.29
CA ILE A 154 11.31 -3.12 21.96
C ILE A 154 10.97 -3.05 23.44
N THR A 155 10.27 -4.05 23.97
CA THR A 155 9.76 -4.05 25.35
C THR A 155 10.68 -4.75 26.36
N GLY A 156 11.91 -5.09 25.94
CA GLY A 156 12.99 -5.60 26.81
C GLY A 156 13.62 -6.90 26.29
N VAL A 157 14.92 -7.05 26.53
CA VAL A 157 15.63 -8.33 26.44
C VAL A 157 15.69 -8.87 27.87
N GLN A 158 15.10 -10.03 28.15
CA GLN A 158 15.36 -10.70 29.44
C GLN A 158 16.85 -11.00 29.50
N GLN A 159 17.55 -10.41 30.47
CA GLN A 159 18.94 -10.74 30.79
C GLN A 159 19.00 -12.10 31.49
#